data_AF-A0A9Q3IYB7-F1
#
_entry.id   AF-A0A9Q3IYB7-F1
#
_cell.length_a   1.000
_cell.length_b   1.000
_cell.length_c   1.000
_cell.angle_alpha   90.00
_cell.angle_beta   90.00
_cell.angle_gamma   90.00
#
_symmetry.space_group_name_H-M   'P 1'
#
loop_
_entity.id
_entity.type
_entity.pdbx_description
1 polymer ?
#
loop_
_entity_poly.entity_id
_entity_poly.type
_entity_poly.pdbx_seq_one_letter_code
_entity_poly.pdbx_strand_id
1 'polypeptide(L)'
;MLVNYFTSSSFWSEYLSQWEDEKEIWHGLSILCESQWYSLEKVCLSIQSHEEGFKKCLILFQNPSSDTPKISSAVISIIENHNHFTSNDMIVSLLKPIVDSISQLANHQTKLGDVWKEFSTVFKEIQSIHVYERFQGFKEHCLKTLH
;
A
#
# COMPACT_ATOMS: atom_id res chain seq x y z
N MET A 1 -0.18 -11.68 4.90
CA MET A 1 0.86 -12.38 5.67
C MET A 1 1.64 -11.41 6.56
N LEU A 2 2.26 -10.36 5.99
CA LEU A 2 3.00 -9.35 6.75
C LEU A 2 2.11 -8.59 7.74
N VAL A 3 1.05 -7.92 7.25
CA VAL A 3 0.07 -7.21 8.08
C VAL A 3 -0.47 -8.11 9.18
N ASN A 4 -1.04 -9.26 8.84
CA ASN A 4 -1.62 -10.20 9.81
C ASN A 4 -0.62 -10.65 10.89
N TYR A 5 0.66 -10.82 10.55
CA TYR A 5 1.68 -11.20 11.53
C TYR A 5 1.89 -10.07 12.55
N PHE A 6 2.11 -8.86 12.06
CA PHE A 6 2.38 -7.70 12.93
C PHE A 6 1.16 -7.27 13.72
N THR A 7 -0.05 -7.36 13.17
CA THR A 7 -1.29 -6.99 13.88
C THR A 7 -1.78 -8.05 14.86
N SER A 8 -1.40 -9.32 14.69
CA SER A 8 -1.78 -10.39 15.63
C SER A 8 -0.81 -10.54 16.81
N SER A 9 0.40 -10.01 16.71
CA SER A 9 1.34 -9.96 17.81
C SER A 9 1.17 -8.66 18.60
N SER A 10 0.72 -8.75 19.85
CA SER A 10 0.55 -7.57 20.71
C SER A 10 1.83 -6.73 20.83
N PHE A 11 2.96 -7.39 21.06
CA PHE A 11 4.27 -6.74 21.16
C PHE A 11 4.66 -6.01 19.86
N TRP A 12 4.61 -6.69 18.72
CA TRP A 12 5.05 -6.09 17.46
C TRP A 12 4.07 -5.02 16.95
N SER A 13 2.77 -5.18 17.22
CA SER A 13 1.76 -4.17 16.93
C SER A 13 2.02 -2.90 17.74
N GLU A 14 2.27 -3.03 19.05
CA GLU A 14 2.53 -1.87 19.91
C GLU A 14 3.83 -1.16 19.52
N TYR A 15 4.88 -1.93 19.20
CA TYR A 15 6.15 -1.37 18.73
C TYR A 15 5.99 -0.59 17.42
N LEU A 16 5.20 -1.12 16.47
CA LEU A 16 4.90 -0.42 15.22
C LEU A 16 4.04 0.83 15.44
N SER A 17 3.03 0.78 16.31
CA SER A 17 2.21 1.96 16.61
C SER A 17 3.04 3.09 17.24
N GLN A 18 3.97 2.77 18.15
CA GLN A 18 4.90 3.78 18.68
C GLN A 18 5.77 4.38 17.57
N TRP A 19 6.24 3.54 16.63
CA TRP A 19 7.00 4.02 15.48
C TRP A 19 6.17 4.86 14.50
N GLU A 20 4.90 4.51 14.27
CA GLU A 20 3.95 5.26 13.45
C GLU A 20 3.77 6.67 14.02
N ASP A 21 3.56 6.79 15.33
CA ASP A 21 3.45 8.05 16.05
C ASP A 21 4.75 8.90 15.93
N GLU A 22 5.92 8.28 16.10
CA GLU A 22 7.23 8.95 15.92
C GLU A 22 7.45 9.51 14.51
N LYS A 23 6.82 8.90 13.50
CA LYS A 23 6.99 9.25 12.09
C LYS A 23 5.83 10.02 11.49
N GLU A 24 4.84 10.39 12.30
CA GLU A 24 3.63 11.08 11.86
C GLU A 24 2.94 10.32 10.70
N ILE A 25 2.95 8.99 10.77
CA ILE A 25 2.25 8.14 9.81
C ILE A 25 0.80 7.99 10.28
N TRP A 26 -0.10 8.75 9.65
CA TRP A 26 -1.49 8.85 10.05
C TRP A 26 -2.37 7.64 9.65
N HIS A 27 -1.84 6.74 8.83
CA HIS A 27 -2.54 5.55 8.37
C HIS A 27 -1.86 4.29 8.89
N GLY A 28 -2.50 3.57 9.81
CA GLY A 28 -1.98 2.30 10.30
C GLY A 28 -2.08 1.16 9.27
N LEU A 29 -1.55 -0.01 9.65
CA LEU A 29 -1.61 -1.22 8.83
C LEU A 29 -3.06 -1.61 8.48
N SER A 30 -3.31 -1.79 7.19
CA SER A 30 -4.65 -2.10 6.67
C SER A 30 -4.76 -3.56 6.22
N ILE A 31 -5.90 -4.17 6.48
CA ILE A 31 -6.24 -5.52 6.03
C ILE A 31 -7.12 -5.42 4.80
N LEU A 32 -6.97 -6.38 3.88
CA LEU A 32 -7.81 -6.48 2.69
C LEU A 32 -9.27 -6.71 3.09
N CYS A 33 -10.16 -5.89 2.56
CA CYS A 33 -11.59 -5.93 2.71
C CYS A 33 -12.20 -6.05 1.31
N GLU A 34 -12.67 -7.25 0.95
CA GLU A 34 -13.16 -7.56 -0.39
C GLU A 34 -14.38 -6.72 -0.80
N SER A 35 -15.17 -6.26 0.18
CA SER A 35 -16.34 -5.41 -0.07
C SER A 35 -16.00 -3.94 -0.31
N GLN A 36 -14.73 -3.54 -0.10
CA GLN A 36 -14.26 -2.18 -0.32
C GLN A 36 -13.35 -2.14 -1.54
N TRP A 37 -13.85 -1.52 -2.60
CA TRP A 37 -13.17 -1.45 -3.91
C TRP A 37 -11.79 -0.76 -3.86
N TYR A 38 -11.54 0.13 -2.89
CA TYR A 38 -10.24 0.80 -2.67
C TYR A 38 -9.29 0.02 -1.73
N SER A 39 -9.74 -1.12 -1.17
CA SER A 39 -9.00 -1.78 -0.09
C SER A 39 -7.62 -2.29 -0.53
N LEU A 40 -7.46 -2.71 -1.80
CA LEU A 40 -6.17 -3.16 -2.31
C LEU A 40 -5.13 -2.04 -2.31
N GLU A 41 -5.51 -0.84 -2.79
CA GLU A 41 -4.65 0.34 -2.77
C GLU A 41 -4.25 0.68 -1.32
N LYS A 42 -5.22 0.68 -0.41
CA LYS A 42 -4.97 0.97 1.01
C LYS A 42 -4.02 -0.03 1.68
N VAL A 43 -4.17 -1.32 1.38
CA VAL A 43 -3.28 -2.38 1.90
C VAL A 43 -1.86 -2.17 1.36
N CYS A 44 -1.70 -2.02 0.05
CA CYS A 44 -0.39 -1.80 -0.57
C CYS A 44 0.28 -0.52 -0.05
N LEU A 45 -0.48 0.58 0.06
CA LEU A 45 -0.01 1.85 0.62
C LEU A 45 0.45 1.67 2.06
N SER A 46 -0.37 1.01 2.91
CA SER A 46 0.02 0.77 4.30
C SER A 46 1.29 -0.08 4.38
N ILE A 47 1.43 -1.17 3.61
CA ILE A 47 2.64 -1.99 3.65
C ILE A 47 3.87 -1.21 3.19
N GLN A 48 3.75 -0.41 2.12
CA GLN A 48 4.82 0.45 1.65
C GLN A 48 5.24 1.42 2.76
N SER A 49 4.32 2.24 3.25
CA SER A 49 4.64 3.28 4.23
C SER A 49 5.29 2.76 5.52
N HIS A 50 5.18 1.47 5.82
CA HIS A 50 5.77 0.84 7.01
C HIS A 50 7.06 0.05 6.73
N GLU A 51 7.67 0.13 5.52
CA GLU A 51 8.94 -0.56 5.20
C GLU A 51 10.00 -0.33 6.30
N GLU A 52 10.24 0.93 6.66
CA GLU A 52 11.20 1.30 7.69
C GLU A 52 10.80 0.82 9.09
N GLY A 53 9.50 0.81 9.42
CA GLY A 53 8.98 0.26 10.67
C GLY A 53 9.24 -1.25 10.78
N PHE A 54 9.01 -2.00 9.69
CA PHE A 54 9.31 -3.43 9.65
C PHE A 54 10.81 -3.71 9.77
N LYS A 55 11.66 -2.90 9.15
CA LYS A 55 13.12 -3.00 9.32
C LYS A 55 13.54 -2.74 10.76
N LYS A 56 12.96 -1.74 11.44
CA LYS A 56 13.21 -1.51 12.89
C LYS A 56 12.82 -2.73 13.73
N CYS A 57 11.69 -3.37 13.42
CA CYS A 57 11.28 -4.61 14.10
C CYS A 57 12.32 -5.72 13.93
N LEU A 58 12.86 -5.87 12.71
CA LEU A 58 13.90 -6.86 12.42
C LEU A 58 15.21 -6.57 13.16
N ILE A 59 15.64 -5.30 13.21
CA ILE A 59 16.83 -4.87 13.96
C ILE A 59 16.66 -5.17 15.45
N LEU A 60 15.49 -4.88 16.03
CA LEU A 60 15.21 -5.20 17.42
C LEU A 60 15.24 -6.71 17.65
N PHE A 61 14.58 -7.50 16.80
CA PHE A 61 14.59 -8.97 16.90
C PHE A 61 16.00 -9.57 16.82
N GLN A 62 16.90 -8.99 16.02
CA GLN A 62 18.28 -9.45 15.89
C GLN A 62 19.18 -9.05 17.08
N ASN A 63 18.70 -8.19 17.99
CA ASN A 63 19.46 -7.77 19.16
C ASN A 63 19.52 -8.89 20.21
N PRO A 64 20.71 -9.45 20.53
CA PRO A 64 20.86 -10.56 21.47
C PRO A 64 20.39 -10.24 22.90
N SER A 65 20.33 -8.95 23.24
CA SER A 65 19.96 -8.48 24.58
C SER A 65 18.46 -8.21 24.74
N SER A 66 17.67 -8.31 23.67
CA SER A 66 16.23 -8.08 23.70
C SER A 66 15.46 -9.39 23.76
N ASP A 67 14.54 -9.50 24.73
CA ASP A 67 13.58 -10.59 24.79
C ASP A 67 12.37 -10.23 23.91
N THR A 68 12.36 -10.71 22.67
CA THR A 68 11.32 -10.40 21.69
C THR A 68 10.64 -11.65 21.14
N PRO A 69 9.34 -11.58 20.76
CA PRO A 69 8.67 -12.70 20.11
C PRO A 69 9.31 -13.05 18.77
N LYS A 70 9.43 -14.35 18.48
CA LYS A 70 10.08 -14.84 17.25
C LYS A 70 9.39 -14.36 15.98
N ILE A 71 10.17 -13.79 15.06
CA ILE A 71 9.74 -13.51 13.68
C ILE A 71 10.01 -14.73 12.80
N SER A 72 8.99 -15.17 12.05
CA SER A 72 9.13 -16.31 11.13
C SER A 72 10.06 -16.00 9.96
N SER A 73 10.79 -16.99 9.46
CA SER A 73 11.69 -16.83 8.30
C SER A 73 10.97 -16.32 7.05
N ALA A 74 9.70 -16.68 6.86
CA ALA A 74 8.86 -16.16 5.78
C ALA A 74 8.67 -14.64 5.89
N VAL A 75 8.35 -14.14 7.09
CA VAL A 75 8.19 -12.70 7.35
C VAL A 75 9.52 -11.96 7.16
N ILE A 76 10.63 -12.51 7.67
CA ILE A 76 11.97 -11.94 7.51
C ILE A 76 12.30 -11.80 6.01
N SER A 77 12.09 -12.85 5.22
CA SER A 77 12.37 -12.83 3.78
C SER A 77 11.57 -11.79 3.00
N ILE A 78 10.36 -11.44 3.47
CA ILE A 78 9.55 -10.38 2.86
C ILE A 78 10.11 -9.00 3.22
N ILE A 79 10.49 -8.78 4.48
CA ILE A 79 11.05 -7.50 4.96
C ILE A 79 12.40 -7.20 4.29
N GLU A 80 13.25 -8.22 4.12
CA GLU A 80 14.56 -8.07 3.46
C GLU A 80 14.44 -7.89 1.94
N ASN A 81 13.29 -8.24 1.35
CA ASN A 81 13.07 -8.12 -0.09
C ASN A 81 12.57 -6.71 -0.46
N HIS A 82 13.49 -5.79 -0.74
CA HIS A 82 13.15 -4.45 -1.21
C HIS A 82 12.21 -4.43 -2.44
N ASN A 83 12.32 -5.42 -3.34
CA ASN A 83 11.43 -5.49 -4.50
C ASN A 83 9.97 -5.68 -4.11
N HIS A 84 9.67 -6.23 -2.92
CA HIS A 84 8.30 -6.35 -2.42
C HIS A 84 7.67 -4.97 -2.17
N PHE A 85 8.37 -4.08 -1.46
CA PHE A 85 7.88 -2.73 -1.16
C PHE A 85 7.80 -1.87 -2.42
N THR A 86 8.81 -1.93 -3.28
CA THR A 86 8.78 -1.29 -4.60
C THR A 86 7.64 -1.80 -5.48
N SER A 87 7.24 -3.08 -5.36
CA SER A 87 6.07 -3.61 -6.07
C SER A 87 4.79 -2.95 -5.59
N ASN A 88 4.63 -2.79 -4.28
CA ASN A 88 3.45 -2.15 -3.69
C ASN A 88 3.37 -0.68 -4.10
N ASP A 89 4.51 0.03 -4.14
CA ASP A 89 4.57 1.42 -4.60
C ASP A 89 4.10 1.58 -6.06
N MET A 90 4.51 0.66 -6.94
CA MET A 90 4.07 0.65 -8.34
C MET A 90 2.57 0.37 -8.49
N ILE A 91 2.04 -0.57 -7.69
CA ILE A 91 0.60 -0.86 -7.65
C ILE A 91 -0.18 0.36 -7.15
N VAL A 92 0.27 0.98 -6.05
CA VAL A 92 -0.36 2.19 -5.49
C VAL A 92 -0.33 3.31 -6.52
N SER A 93 0.79 3.53 -7.20
CA SER A 93 0.90 4.57 -8.23
C SER A 93 -0.15 4.40 -9.33
N LEU A 94 -0.40 3.16 -9.77
CA LEU A 94 -1.40 2.89 -10.81
C LEU A 94 -2.86 2.95 -10.29
N LEU A 95 -3.11 2.52 -9.06
CA LEU A 95 -4.46 2.46 -8.48
C LEU A 95 -4.93 3.79 -7.91
N LYS A 96 -4.02 4.58 -7.33
CA LYS A 96 -4.34 5.81 -6.63
C LYS A 96 -5.12 6.83 -7.49
N PRO A 97 -4.75 7.10 -8.76
CA PRO A 97 -5.55 7.93 -9.66
C PRO A 97 -7.01 7.46 -9.79
N ILE A 98 -7.20 6.15 -9.93
CA ILE A 98 -8.53 5.53 -10.06
C ILE A 98 -9.32 5.69 -8.75
N VAL A 99 -8.67 5.44 -7.62
CA VAL A 99 -9.27 5.55 -6.28
C VAL A 99 -9.67 6.98 -5.95
N ASP A 100 -8.76 7.93 -6.14
CA ASP A 100 -9.02 9.33 -5.85
C ASP A 100 -10.14 9.86 -6.76
N SER A 101 -10.18 9.45 -8.03
CA SER A 101 -11.24 9.86 -8.97
C SER A 101 -12.62 9.29 -8.63
N ILE A 102 -12.73 7.99 -8.30
CA ILE A 102 -14.01 7.40 -7.85
C ILE A 102 -14.49 8.10 -6.57
N SER A 103 -13.58 8.41 -5.64
CA SER A 103 -13.91 9.15 -4.41
C SER A 103 -14.47 10.55 -4.72
N GLN A 104 -13.86 11.28 -5.66
CA GLN A 104 -14.35 12.58 -6.10
C GLN A 104 -15.72 12.50 -6.76
N LEU A 105 -15.93 11.49 -7.62
CA LEU A 105 -17.19 11.27 -8.33
C LEU A 105 -18.34 10.82 -7.42
N ALA A 106 -18.03 10.21 -6.27
CA ALA A 106 -19.03 9.78 -5.29
C ALA A 106 -19.78 10.93 -4.61
N ASN A 107 -19.46 12.19 -4.91
CA ASN A 107 -20.17 13.35 -4.40
C ASN A 107 -21.58 13.50 -5.02
N HIS A 108 -22.55 13.98 -4.24
CA HIS A 108 -23.98 14.05 -4.61
C HIS A 108 -24.29 15.04 -5.74
N GLN A 109 -23.31 15.84 -6.19
CA GLN A 109 -23.48 16.88 -7.22
C GLN A 109 -22.76 16.55 -8.55
N THR A 110 -22.17 15.37 -8.68
CA THR A 110 -21.44 14.96 -9.88
C THR A 110 -22.34 14.93 -11.11
N LYS A 111 -21.96 15.65 -12.16
CA LYS A 111 -22.64 15.63 -13.47
C LYS A 111 -21.91 14.70 -14.43
N LEU A 112 -22.58 14.31 -15.52
CA LEU A 112 -21.97 13.47 -16.56
C LEU A 112 -20.69 14.09 -17.15
N GLY A 113 -20.65 15.43 -17.28
CA GLY A 113 -19.44 16.13 -17.75
C GLY A 113 -18.26 16.00 -16.79
N ASP A 114 -18.51 15.92 -15.48
CA ASP A 114 -17.49 15.72 -14.46
C ASP A 114 -16.91 14.29 -14.56
N VAL A 115 -17.77 13.29 -14.78
CA VAL A 115 -17.35 11.90 -15.01
C VAL A 115 -16.39 11.79 -16.20
N TRP A 116 -16.72 12.43 -17.33
CA TRP A 116 -15.87 12.39 -18.52
C TRP A 116 -14.52 13.10 -18.32
N LYS A 117 -14.56 14.25 -17.63
CA LYS A 117 -13.36 15.00 -17.25
C LYS A 117 -12.45 14.14 -16.38
N GLU A 118 -13.02 13.48 -15.37
CA GLU A 118 -12.30 12.62 -14.45
C GLU A 118 -11.65 11.42 -15.15
N PHE A 119 -12.38 10.69 -16.00
CA PHE A 119 -11.77 9.61 -16.81
C PHE A 119 -10.62 10.10 -17.69
N SER A 120 -10.77 11.27 -18.30
CA SER A 120 -9.70 11.87 -19.11
C SER A 120 -8.48 12.24 -18.27
N THR A 121 -8.68 12.72 -17.04
CA THR A 121 -7.60 13.03 -16.09
C THR A 121 -6.88 11.76 -15.66
N VAL A 122 -7.61 10.75 -15.17
CA VAL A 122 -7.04 9.46 -14.73
C VAL A 122 -6.26 8.78 -15.84
N PHE A 123 -6.79 8.78 -17.07
CA PHE A 123 -6.10 8.21 -18.23
C PHE A 123 -4.72 8.87 -18.44
N LYS A 124 -4.67 10.21 -18.41
CA LYS A 124 -3.41 10.96 -18.59
C LYS A 124 -2.44 10.73 -17.45
N GLU A 125 -2.93 10.68 -16.21
CA GLU A 125 -2.12 10.37 -15.04
C GLU A 125 -1.49 8.98 -15.19
N ILE A 126 -2.29 7.93 -15.40
CA ILE A 126 -1.78 6.56 -15.58
C ILE A 126 -0.81 6.46 -16.77
N GLN A 127 -1.11 7.14 -17.87
CA GLN A 127 -0.25 7.15 -19.05
C GLN A 127 1.16 7.68 -18.73
N SER A 128 1.24 8.70 -17.87
CA SER A 128 2.50 9.34 -17.48
C SER A 128 3.34 8.54 -16.48
N ILE A 129 2.75 7.59 -15.74
CA ILE A 129 3.45 6.80 -14.72
C ILE A 129 4.49 5.89 -15.37
N HIS A 130 5.75 5.98 -14.95
CA HIS A 130 6.77 5.01 -15.33
C HIS A 130 6.65 3.76 -14.47
N VAL A 131 6.60 2.59 -15.09
CA VAL A 131 6.50 1.29 -14.39
C VAL A 131 7.57 0.33 -14.88
N TYR A 132 7.97 -0.60 -14.00
CA TYR A 132 8.82 -1.71 -14.42
C TYR A 132 8.10 -2.62 -15.41
N GLU A 133 8.88 -3.35 -16.23
CA GLU A 133 8.38 -4.25 -17.27
C GLU A 133 7.28 -5.22 -16.77
N ARG A 134 7.45 -5.79 -15.57
CA ARG A 134 6.47 -6.70 -14.95
C ARG A 134 5.08 -6.08 -14.69
N PHE A 135 4.99 -4.75 -14.59
CA PHE A 135 3.74 -4.02 -14.38
C PHE A 135 3.20 -3.37 -15.66
N GLN A 136 3.94 -3.44 -16.77
CA GLN A 136 3.55 -2.84 -18.04
C GLN A 136 2.21 -3.38 -18.54
N GLY A 137 1.99 -4.70 -18.46
CA GLY A 137 0.71 -5.31 -18.85
C GLY A 137 -0.47 -4.84 -17.99
N PHE A 138 -0.25 -4.58 -16.70
CA PHE A 138 -1.29 -4.03 -15.83
C PHE A 138 -1.60 -2.57 -16.16
N LYS A 139 -0.56 -1.75 -16.38
CA LYS A 139 -0.72 -0.36 -16.85
C LYS A 139 -1.51 -0.30 -18.16
N GLU A 140 -1.17 -1.13 -19.14
CA GLU A 140 -1.88 -1.21 -20.42
C GLU A 140 -3.35 -1.63 -20.25
N HIS A 141 -3.62 -2.57 -19.34
CA HIS A 141 -4.97 -2.97 -19.01
C HIS A 141 -5.79 -1.80 -18.41
N CYS A 142 -5.21 -1.03 -17.48
CA CYS A 142 -5.85 0.16 -16.92
C CYS A 142 -6.18 1.19 -18.02
N LEU A 143 -5.22 1.51 -18.88
CA LEU A 143 -5.42 2.46 -19.98
C LEU A 143 -6.50 2.01 -20.96
N LYS A 144 -6.51 0.72 -21.32
CA LYS A 144 -7.52 0.14 -22.22
C LYS A 144 -8.91 0.13 -21.60
N THR A 145 -9.03 0.03 -20.29
CA THR A 145 -10.33 0.01 -19.58
C THR A 145 -10.93 1.41 -19.46
N LEU A 146 -10.08 2.44 -19.42
CA LEU A 146 -10.49 3.85 -19.33
C LEU A 146 -10.81 4.49 -20.69
N HIS A 147 -10.43 3.84 -21.80
CA HIS A 147 -10.67 4.28 -23.18
C HIS A 147 -11.88 3.55 -23.78
#